data_AF-A0AAD9R4L7-F1
#
_entry.id   AF-A0AAD9R4L7-F1
#
_cell.length_a   1.000
_cell.length_b   1.000
_cell.length_c   1.000
_cell.angle_alpha   90.00
_cell.angle_beta   90.00
_cell.angle_gamma   90.00
#
_symmetry.space_group_name_H-M   'P 1'
#
loop_
_entity.id
_entity.type
_entity.pdbx_description
1 polymer ?
#
loop_
_entity_poly.entity_id
_entity_poly.type
_entity_poly.pdbx_seq_one_letter_code
_entity_poly.pdbx_strand_id
1 'polypeptide(L)'
;MRVSTVVLFISIASLLIAALSVDARGRGGGRSSGGRSRSRSRSRSSSGGSSSKPKITKYTPITPTSVRSPVIRSQTRLGSRTSSFSNVVAGYLVARYFLGNAPVYRSGYPMYRCYVKVPTERALRITYEEERLLNATGHSCLSSSTTNGRLIEGIDQNRTSLTTTITYKKSGKTNTVHADEVSLGDIDEQDFEIKTVAQYNVAIVEGTSCSRVEKTVNGTMITLYETNPNKASVLYANTALLVLFTIGVALRVL
;
A
#
# COMPACT_ATOMS: atom_id res chain seq x y z
N MET A 1 43.54 16.89 -6.86
CA MET A 1 42.81 17.21 -5.62
C MET A 1 43.62 16.63 -4.46
N ARG A 2 44.00 17.46 -3.49
CA ARG A 2 45.03 17.13 -2.50
C ARG A 2 44.53 15.99 -1.60
N VAL A 3 45.36 14.96 -1.40
CA VAL A 3 45.07 13.75 -0.59
C VAL A 3 44.39 14.09 0.75
N SER A 4 44.72 15.23 1.36
CA SER A 4 44.09 15.74 2.58
C SER A 4 42.57 15.94 2.49
N THR A 5 42.00 16.34 1.34
CA THR A 5 40.54 16.52 1.23
C THR A 5 39.80 15.19 1.22
N VAL A 6 40.38 14.16 0.59
CA VAL A 6 39.77 12.82 0.51
C VAL A 6 39.78 12.14 1.89
N VAL A 7 40.87 12.26 2.64
CA VAL A 7 40.98 11.72 4.01
C VAL A 7 40.00 12.40 4.96
N LEU A 8 39.77 13.71 4.80
CA LEU A 8 38.80 14.46 5.60
C LEU A 8 37.37 13.95 5.35
N PHE A 9 36.98 13.76 4.09
CA PHE A 9 35.65 13.24 3.73
C PHE A 9 35.42 11.82 4.26
N ILE A 10 36.43 10.95 4.21
CA ILE A 10 36.32 9.58 4.75
C ILE A 10 36.18 9.59 6.27
N SER A 11 36.90 10.49 6.95
CA SER A 11 36.83 10.64 8.42
C SER A 11 35.46 11.16 8.88
N ILE A 12 34.88 12.12 8.16
CA ILE A 12 33.56 12.67 8.45
C ILE A 12 32.47 11.62 8.20
N ALA A 13 32.56 10.86 7.10
CA ALA A 13 31.61 9.81 6.77
C ALA A 13 31.62 8.67 7.80
N SER A 14 32.81 8.28 8.32
CA SER A 14 32.94 7.25 9.34
C SER A 14 32.41 7.70 10.71
N LEU A 15 32.59 8.97 11.09
CA LEU A 15 31.98 9.54 12.30
C LEU A 15 30.45 9.61 12.24
N LEU A 16 29.87 9.92 11.07
CA LEU A 16 28.42 9.91 10.86
C LEU A 16 27.82 8.50 11.00
N ILE A 17 28.50 7.47 10.49
CA ILE A 17 28.07 6.06 10.62
C ILE A 17 28.17 5.59 12.08
N ALA A 18 29.20 6.02 12.82
CA ALA A 18 29.34 5.72 14.23
C ALA A 18 28.26 6.41 15.08
N ALA A 19 27.88 7.65 14.77
CA ALA A 19 26.82 8.36 15.49
C ALA A 19 25.43 7.72 15.29
N LEU A 20 25.15 7.17 14.10
CA LEU A 20 23.88 6.49 13.79
C LEU A 20 23.76 5.08 14.38
N SER A 21 24.87 4.49 14.87
CA SER A 21 24.89 3.11 15.40
C SER A 21 24.85 3.03 16.93
N VAL A 22 24.92 4.17 17.63
CA VAL A 22 24.95 4.21 19.12
C VAL A 22 23.56 4.12 19.77
N ASP A 23 22.46 4.27 19.01
CA ASP A 23 21.09 4.14 19.54
C ASP A 23 20.50 2.72 19.57
N ALA A 24 21.31 1.69 19.31
CA ALA A 24 20.90 0.29 19.46
C ALA A 24 21.58 -0.39 20.67
N ARG A 25 21.38 0.16 21.88
CA ARG A 25 21.77 -0.53 23.12
C ARG A 25 20.66 -1.48 23.60
N GLY A 26 20.85 -2.76 23.32
CA GLY A 26 20.12 -3.87 23.94
C GLY A 26 21.03 -5.07 24.16
N ARG A 27 21.74 -5.07 25.30
CA ARG A 27 22.62 -6.14 25.80
C ARG A 27 21.87 -7.48 25.95
N GLY A 28 22.53 -8.58 25.61
CA GLY A 28 22.07 -9.93 25.95
C GLY A 28 22.99 -11.02 25.42
N GLY A 29 24.24 -11.06 25.89
CA GLY A 29 25.15 -12.17 25.65
C GLY A 29 24.81 -13.37 26.52
N GLY A 30 24.87 -14.57 25.94
CA GLY A 30 24.74 -15.83 26.65
C GLY A 30 25.48 -16.93 25.90
N ARG A 31 26.76 -17.12 26.25
CA ARG A 31 27.56 -18.31 25.90
C ARG A 31 27.10 -19.46 26.80
N SER A 32 26.86 -20.64 26.23
CA SER A 32 26.84 -21.90 26.98
C SER A 32 27.32 -23.03 26.10
N SER A 33 28.36 -23.70 26.57
CA SER A 33 29.04 -24.85 26.00
C SER A 33 28.55 -26.15 26.63
N GLY A 34 28.46 -27.22 25.82
CA GLY A 34 28.85 -28.58 26.22
C GLY A 34 27.84 -29.41 27.02
N GLY A 35 27.49 -30.58 26.49
CA GLY A 35 26.86 -31.66 27.25
C GLY A 35 26.21 -32.75 26.40
N ARG A 36 26.97 -33.78 26.02
CA ARG A 36 26.47 -35.06 25.47
C ARG A 36 26.10 -35.99 26.64
N SER A 37 24.90 -36.59 26.65
CA SER A 37 24.67 -38.06 26.66
C SER A 37 23.25 -38.51 27.07
N ARG A 38 22.70 -39.39 26.21
CA ARG A 38 21.93 -40.65 26.42
C ARG A 38 20.81 -40.77 27.48
N SER A 39 19.60 -40.91 26.93
CA SER A 39 18.60 -41.99 27.16
C SER A 39 18.06 -42.31 28.56
N ARG A 40 16.76 -42.03 28.82
CA ARG A 40 15.70 -43.02 29.16
C ARG A 40 14.37 -42.37 29.62
N SER A 41 13.29 -42.75 28.90
CA SER A 41 11.93 -43.07 29.38
C SER A 41 11.01 -42.04 30.07
N ARG A 42 9.71 -42.22 29.80
CA ARG A 42 8.50 -41.84 30.57
C ARG A 42 7.88 -40.45 30.33
N SER A 43 6.81 -40.50 29.55
CA SER A 43 5.49 -39.85 29.75
C SER A 43 5.40 -38.80 30.86
N ARG A 44 4.99 -37.58 30.49
CA ARG A 44 4.16 -36.69 31.32
C ARG A 44 3.63 -35.51 30.50
N SER A 45 2.32 -35.41 30.46
CA SER A 45 1.58 -34.18 30.20
C SER A 45 2.11 -33.07 31.11
N SER A 46 2.56 -31.96 30.53
CA SER A 46 2.82 -30.73 31.28
C SER A 46 2.22 -29.55 30.51
N SER A 47 1.05 -29.12 30.98
CA SER A 47 0.59 -27.74 30.87
C SER A 47 1.65 -26.83 31.48
N GLY A 48 2.53 -26.29 30.64
CA GLY A 48 3.61 -25.40 31.03
C GLY A 48 3.63 -24.23 30.08
N GLY A 49 3.05 -23.11 30.52
CA GLY A 49 3.05 -21.86 29.78
C GLY A 49 4.47 -21.45 29.40
N SER A 50 4.69 -21.33 28.10
CA SER A 50 5.74 -20.47 27.55
C SER A 50 5.03 -19.50 26.62
N SER A 51 4.68 -18.32 27.12
CA SER A 51 4.33 -17.19 26.25
C SER A 51 5.61 -16.68 25.58
N SER A 52 6.26 -17.55 24.81
CA SER A 52 7.22 -17.11 23.82
C SER A 52 6.44 -16.19 22.90
N LYS A 53 6.77 -14.90 22.92
CA LYS A 53 6.17 -13.93 21.99
C LYS A 53 6.22 -14.54 20.58
N PRO A 54 5.14 -14.48 19.79
CA PRO A 54 5.10 -15.11 18.48
C PRO A 54 6.34 -14.70 17.68
N LYS A 55 7.08 -15.68 17.18
CA LYS A 55 8.28 -15.42 16.40
C LYS A 55 7.89 -14.60 15.17
N ILE A 56 8.39 -13.38 15.07
CA ILE A 56 8.19 -12.55 13.89
C ILE A 56 8.95 -13.20 12.72
N THR A 57 8.27 -13.38 11.60
CA THR A 57 8.79 -13.93 10.35
C THR A 57 8.67 -12.89 9.24
N LYS A 58 9.30 -13.14 8.08
CA LYS A 58 9.20 -12.27 6.90
C LYS A 58 7.75 -12.12 6.38
N TYR A 59 6.87 -13.05 6.75
CA TYR A 59 5.46 -13.06 6.37
C TYR A 59 4.53 -12.74 7.53
N THR A 60 5.07 -12.45 8.72
CA THR A 60 4.25 -12.03 9.85
C THR A 60 3.61 -10.69 9.49
N PRO A 61 2.27 -10.58 9.51
CA PRO A 61 1.58 -9.33 9.20
C PRO A 61 2.04 -8.19 10.09
N ILE A 62 2.07 -6.97 9.56
CA ILE A 62 2.27 -5.76 10.36
C ILE A 62 0.91 -5.37 10.94
N THR A 63 0.80 -5.34 12.26
CA THR A 63 -0.41 -4.87 12.93
C THR A 63 -0.56 -3.37 12.72
N PRO A 64 -1.70 -2.88 12.17
CA PRO A 64 -1.89 -1.47 11.98
C PRO A 64 -2.17 -0.77 13.32
N THR A 65 -1.46 0.32 13.58
CA THR A 65 -1.64 1.20 14.75
C THR A 65 -2.24 2.55 14.36
N SER A 66 -2.18 2.92 13.07
CA SER A 66 -2.81 4.10 12.49
C SER A 66 -3.17 3.87 11.02
N VAL A 67 -3.96 4.76 10.43
CA VAL A 67 -4.31 4.73 8.98
C VAL A 67 -3.08 4.82 8.07
N ARG A 68 -1.93 5.24 8.59
CA ARG A 68 -0.65 5.33 7.87
C ARG A 68 0.29 4.13 8.11
N SER A 69 -0.07 3.20 8.99
CA SER A 69 0.79 2.05 9.27
C SER A 69 1.12 1.28 7.98
N PRO A 70 2.39 0.93 7.75
CA PRO A 70 2.80 0.21 6.55
C PRO A 70 2.21 -1.20 6.53
N VAL A 71 2.31 -1.84 5.37
CA VAL A 71 1.85 -3.22 5.16
C VAL A 71 2.90 -4.02 4.41
N ILE A 72 2.80 -5.34 4.51
CA ILE A 72 3.53 -6.26 3.62
C ILE A 72 2.64 -6.71 2.46
N ARG A 73 3.25 -7.17 1.37
CA ARG A 73 2.54 -7.62 0.16
C ARG A 73 1.43 -8.65 0.42
N SER A 74 1.62 -9.57 1.37
CA SER A 74 0.59 -10.57 1.70
C SER A 74 -0.65 -9.98 2.38
N GLN A 75 -0.60 -8.75 2.88
CA GLN A 75 -1.75 -8.04 3.47
C GLN A 75 -2.55 -7.25 2.44
N THR A 76 -2.15 -7.25 1.16
CA THR A 76 -2.77 -6.40 0.12
C THR A 76 -3.46 -7.22 -0.96
N ARG A 77 -4.48 -6.59 -1.57
CA ARG A 77 -5.18 -7.04 -2.76
C ARG A 77 -4.53 -6.41 -3.99
N LEU A 78 -4.49 -7.16 -5.09
CA LEU A 78 -4.09 -6.58 -6.37
C LEU A 78 -5.26 -5.79 -6.95
N GLY A 79 -5.07 -4.51 -7.26
CA GLY A 79 -6.08 -3.76 -8.01
C GLY A 79 -6.09 -4.19 -9.48
N SER A 80 -7.16 -4.83 -9.93
CA SER A 80 -7.28 -5.24 -11.32
C SER A 80 -7.84 -4.10 -12.19
N ARG A 81 -7.15 -3.80 -13.31
CA ARG A 81 -7.65 -2.84 -14.31
C ARG A 81 -8.96 -3.31 -14.95
N THR A 82 -9.13 -4.61 -15.17
CA THR A 82 -10.36 -5.15 -15.79
C THR A 82 -11.59 -4.92 -14.92
N SER A 83 -11.42 -4.89 -13.59
CA SER A 83 -12.51 -4.62 -12.65
C SER A 83 -13.06 -3.19 -12.74
N SER A 84 -12.28 -2.22 -13.25
CA SER A 84 -12.78 -0.88 -13.57
C SER A 84 -13.84 -0.92 -14.67
N PHE A 85 -13.87 -1.98 -15.50
CA PHE A 85 -14.76 -2.12 -16.64
C PHE A 85 -15.85 -3.18 -16.40
N SER A 86 -16.28 -3.33 -15.14
CA SER A 86 -17.44 -4.17 -14.80
C SER A 86 -18.71 -3.72 -15.54
N ASN A 87 -19.52 -4.70 -15.97
CA ASN A 87 -20.85 -4.47 -16.54
C ASN A 87 -21.97 -4.50 -15.49
N VAL A 88 -21.60 -4.37 -14.22
CA VAL A 88 -22.52 -4.25 -13.09
C VAL A 88 -22.13 -3.02 -12.28
N VAL A 89 -23.12 -2.20 -11.96
CA VAL A 89 -23.00 -0.99 -11.13
C VAL A 89 -24.01 -1.03 -10.00
N ALA A 90 -23.64 -0.56 -8.81
CA ALA A 90 -24.59 -0.42 -7.72
C ALA A 90 -25.51 0.79 -7.96
N GLY A 91 -26.81 0.64 -7.68
CA GLY A 91 -27.75 1.76 -7.66
C GLY A 91 -27.37 2.82 -6.63
N TYR A 92 -27.03 2.36 -5.42
CA TYR A 92 -26.38 3.17 -4.40
C TYR A 92 -25.64 2.25 -3.44
N LEU A 93 -24.35 2.45 -3.22
CA LEU A 93 -23.55 1.67 -2.30
C LEU A 93 -22.69 2.61 -1.47
N VAL A 94 -22.61 2.38 -0.16
CA VAL A 94 -21.67 3.06 0.74
C VAL A 94 -20.99 2.05 1.64
N ALA A 95 -19.67 2.09 1.68
CA ALA A 95 -18.85 1.31 2.61
C ALA A 95 -17.95 2.24 3.41
N ARG A 96 -17.94 2.03 4.73
CA ARG A 96 -17.05 2.72 5.68
C ARG A 96 -16.21 1.70 6.40
N TYR A 97 -14.90 1.89 6.39
CA TYR A 97 -13.96 0.95 6.98
C TYR A 97 -13.22 1.57 8.16
N PHE A 98 -13.12 0.79 9.23
CA PHE A 98 -12.26 1.07 10.36
C PHE A 98 -10.87 0.49 10.11
N LEU A 99 -9.89 0.86 10.93
CA LEU A 99 -8.50 0.51 10.68
C LEU A 99 -8.25 -1.02 10.53
N GLY A 100 -8.96 -1.84 11.31
CA GLY A 100 -8.77 -3.30 11.32
C GLY A 100 -9.38 -4.04 10.12
N ASN A 101 -10.33 -3.43 9.40
CA ASN A 101 -11.02 -4.07 8.26
C ASN A 101 -10.86 -3.29 6.94
N ALA A 102 -10.14 -2.17 6.95
CA ALA A 102 -9.84 -1.38 5.76
C ALA A 102 -9.13 -2.22 4.69
N PRO A 103 -9.71 -2.35 3.48
CA PRO A 103 -9.05 -3.06 2.40
C PRO A 103 -7.83 -2.25 1.94
N VAL A 104 -6.77 -2.97 1.61
CA VAL A 104 -5.52 -2.38 1.15
C VAL A 104 -5.20 -2.89 -0.25
N TYR A 105 -5.00 -1.97 -1.20
CA TYR A 105 -4.76 -2.28 -2.61
C TYR A 105 -3.34 -1.91 -3.02
N ARG A 106 -2.67 -2.80 -3.75
CA ARG A 106 -1.38 -2.55 -4.42
C ARG A 106 -1.55 -2.46 -5.93
N SER A 107 -0.57 -1.84 -6.60
CA SER A 107 -0.49 -1.63 -8.07
C SER A 107 -1.57 -0.72 -8.67
N GLY A 108 -2.75 -0.64 -8.06
CA GLY A 108 -3.77 0.31 -8.41
C GLY A 108 -5.09 0.06 -7.69
N TYR A 109 -6.12 0.80 -8.10
CA TYR A 109 -7.47 0.68 -7.60
C TYR A 109 -8.49 0.86 -8.73
N PRO A 110 -9.51 -0.02 -8.83
CA PRO A 110 -10.52 0.06 -9.88
C PRO A 110 -11.65 1.06 -9.55
N MET A 111 -11.58 2.24 -10.16
CA MET A 111 -12.71 3.17 -10.23
C MET A 111 -13.64 2.79 -11.40
N TYR A 112 -14.87 3.32 -11.41
CA TYR A 112 -15.81 3.06 -12.51
C TYR A 112 -15.26 3.64 -13.82
N ARG A 113 -14.98 2.76 -14.80
CA ARG A 113 -14.37 3.07 -16.11
C ARG A 113 -13.05 3.86 -16.05
N CYS A 114 -12.40 3.92 -14.88
CA CYS A 114 -11.10 4.56 -14.69
C CYS A 114 -10.22 3.68 -13.81
N TYR A 115 -8.96 3.48 -14.18
CA TYR A 115 -7.99 2.75 -13.37
C TYR A 115 -7.01 3.71 -12.71
N VAL A 116 -6.93 3.66 -11.39
CA VAL A 116 -6.01 4.49 -10.62
C VAL A 116 -4.74 3.67 -10.37
N LYS A 117 -3.64 4.03 -11.02
CA LYS A 117 -2.34 3.36 -10.88
C LYS A 117 -1.62 3.84 -9.61
N VAL A 118 -0.97 2.91 -8.92
CA VAL A 118 -0.27 3.15 -7.66
C VAL A 118 1.19 2.72 -7.80
N PRO A 119 2.16 3.49 -7.27
CA PRO A 119 3.57 3.13 -7.31
C PRO A 119 3.84 1.78 -6.62
N THR A 120 4.89 1.08 -7.06
CA THR A 120 5.15 -0.32 -6.70
C THR A 120 5.46 -0.56 -5.23
N GLU A 121 6.05 0.45 -4.59
CA GLU A 121 6.48 0.51 -3.19
C GLU A 121 5.43 1.15 -2.28
N ARG A 122 4.22 1.39 -2.84
CA ARG A 122 3.10 2.01 -2.14
C ARG A 122 1.83 1.17 -2.28
N ALA A 123 0.90 1.43 -1.39
CA ALA A 123 -0.43 0.84 -1.40
C ALA A 123 -1.48 1.85 -0.93
N LEU A 124 -2.74 1.63 -1.28
CA LEU A 124 -3.86 2.44 -0.84
C LEU A 124 -4.62 1.71 0.25
N ARG A 125 -4.71 2.30 1.44
CA ARG A 125 -5.65 1.85 2.48
C ARG A 125 -6.94 2.64 2.34
N ILE A 126 -8.03 1.95 2.04
CA ILE A 126 -9.33 2.59 1.77
C ILE A 126 -10.14 2.67 3.05
N THR A 127 -10.72 3.84 3.32
CA THR A 127 -11.56 4.11 4.51
C THR A 127 -13.01 4.39 4.14
N TYR A 128 -13.27 4.77 2.89
CA TYR A 128 -14.60 5.09 2.39
C TYR A 128 -14.71 4.74 0.92
N GLU A 129 -15.85 4.16 0.54
CA GLU A 129 -16.26 3.96 -0.85
C GLU A 129 -17.73 4.33 -0.97
N GLU A 130 -18.09 5.05 -2.02
CA GLU A 130 -19.47 5.35 -2.38
C GLU A 130 -19.63 5.20 -3.88
N GLU A 131 -20.68 4.52 -4.32
CA GLU A 131 -21.07 4.41 -5.72
C GLU A 131 -22.55 4.79 -5.84
N ARG A 132 -22.89 5.63 -6.81
CA ARG A 132 -24.24 6.16 -7.01
C ARG A 132 -24.60 6.11 -8.48
N LEU A 133 -25.77 5.55 -8.77
CA LEU A 133 -26.40 5.62 -10.07
C LEU A 133 -27.40 6.77 -10.09
N LEU A 134 -27.18 7.71 -11.00
CA LEU A 134 -27.89 8.98 -11.07
C LEU A 134 -28.54 9.18 -12.44
N ASN A 135 -29.59 9.99 -12.47
CA ASN A 135 -30.15 10.53 -13.70
C ASN A 135 -29.30 11.70 -14.23
N ALA A 136 -29.71 12.27 -15.37
CA ALA A 136 -29.02 13.39 -16.00
C ALA A 136 -28.93 14.65 -15.12
N THR A 137 -29.90 14.86 -14.22
CA THR A 137 -29.93 16.00 -13.30
C THR A 137 -29.13 15.77 -12.00
N GLY A 138 -28.55 14.57 -11.82
CA GLY A 138 -27.71 14.24 -10.66
C GLY A 138 -28.47 13.71 -9.44
N HIS A 139 -29.76 13.40 -9.57
CA HIS A 139 -30.53 12.74 -8.54
C HIS A 139 -30.43 11.22 -8.66
N SER A 140 -30.52 10.51 -7.55
CA SER A 140 -30.57 9.04 -7.54
C SER A 140 -31.76 8.58 -8.39
N CYS A 141 -31.48 7.74 -9.39
CA CYS A 141 -32.49 7.26 -10.33
C CYS A 141 -33.06 5.90 -9.95
N LEU A 142 -32.41 5.18 -9.02
CA LEU A 142 -32.94 3.98 -8.38
C LEU A 142 -33.36 4.32 -6.96
N SER A 143 -34.54 3.85 -6.58
CA SER A 143 -35.19 4.15 -5.30
C SER A 143 -34.61 3.38 -4.11
N SER A 144 -33.77 2.35 -4.34
CA SER A 144 -33.21 1.51 -3.28
C SER A 144 -31.69 1.33 -3.37
N SER A 145 -31.06 1.22 -2.20
CA SER A 145 -29.62 1.08 -1.97
C SER A 145 -29.04 -0.32 -2.24
N THR A 146 -29.84 -1.25 -2.75
CA THR A 146 -29.40 -2.64 -2.95
C THR A 146 -29.61 -3.15 -4.37
N THR A 147 -30.19 -2.34 -5.25
CA THR A 147 -30.39 -2.73 -6.64
C THR A 147 -29.07 -2.63 -7.39
N ASN A 148 -28.52 -3.76 -7.84
CA ASN A 148 -27.43 -3.77 -8.81
C ASN A 148 -28.03 -3.64 -10.21
N GLY A 149 -27.57 -2.66 -10.97
CA GLY A 149 -27.92 -2.47 -12.37
C GLY A 149 -26.93 -3.22 -13.25
N ARG A 150 -27.45 -4.08 -14.15
CA ARG A 150 -26.65 -4.59 -15.27
C ARG A 150 -26.62 -3.50 -16.34
N LEU A 151 -25.42 -3.15 -16.79
CA LEU A 151 -25.26 -2.16 -17.86
C LEU A 151 -25.77 -2.74 -19.18
N ILE A 152 -26.38 -1.88 -20.00
CA ILE A 152 -26.72 -2.20 -21.39
C ILE A 152 -25.44 -2.56 -22.15
N GLU A 153 -25.52 -3.57 -23.03
CA GLU A 153 -24.39 -3.98 -23.85
C GLU A 153 -23.94 -2.83 -24.77
N GLY A 154 -22.62 -2.63 -24.89
CA GLY A 154 -22.06 -1.56 -25.72
C GLY A 154 -22.25 -0.14 -25.16
N ILE A 155 -22.72 0.03 -23.93
CA ILE A 155 -23.02 1.36 -23.34
C ILE A 155 -21.83 2.34 -23.37
N ASP A 156 -20.59 1.83 -23.42
CA ASP A 156 -19.41 2.69 -23.45
C ASP A 156 -19.28 3.53 -24.73
N GLN A 157 -19.90 3.11 -25.84
CA GLN A 157 -20.00 3.92 -27.08
C GLN A 157 -20.85 5.19 -26.90
N ASN A 158 -21.71 5.16 -25.89
CA ASN A 158 -22.66 6.20 -25.54
C ASN A 158 -22.16 7.11 -24.40
N ARG A 159 -20.92 6.88 -23.92
CA ARG A 159 -20.29 7.69 -22.88
C ARG A 159 -19.94 9.06 -23.44
N THR A 160 -20.58 10.09 -22.92
CA THR A 160 -20.36 11.49 -23.32
C THR A 160 -19.21 12.13 -22.55
N SER A 161 -19.01 11.73 -21.30
CA SER A 161 -17.86 12.21 -20.51
C SER A 161 -17.39 11.18 -19.48
N LEU A 162 -16.10 11.24 -19.18
CA LEU A 162 -15.47 10.62 -18.02
C LEU A 162 -14.58 11.66 -17.37
N THR A 163 -14.85 11.97 -16.11
CA THR A 163 -14.06 12.91 -15.32
C THR A 163 -13.63 12.24 -14.04
N THR A 164 -12.33 12.18 -13.79
CA THR A 164 -11.77 11.73 -12.52
C THR A 164 -11.05 12.89 -11.86
N THR A 165 -11.49 13.23 -10.65
CA THR A 165 -10.89 14.26 -9.82
C THR A 165 -10.19 13.61 -8.63
N ILE A 166 -8.93 13.98 -8.40
CA ILE A 166 -8.13 13.55 -7.26
C ILE A 166 -7.88 14.77 -6.38
N THR A 167 -8.33 14.71 -5.14
CA THR A 167 -8.16 15.76 -4.14
C THR A 167 -7.20 15.28 -3.06
N TYR A 168 -6.10 16.00 -2.88
CA TYR A 168 -5.14 15.73 -1.81
C TYR A 168 -5.52 16.50 -0.55
N LYS A 169 -5.93 15.81 0.52
CA LYS A 169 -6.57 16.45 1.68
C LYS A 169 -5.65 17.41 2.43
N LYS A 170 -4.35 17.12 2.48
CA LYS A 170 -3.38 17.95 3.20
C LYS A 170 -3.13 19.30 2.50
N SER A 171 -2.97 19.29 1.17
CA SER A 171 -2.65 20.49 0.39
C SER A 171 -3.88 21.19 -0.17
N GLY A 172 -5.03 20.50 -0.23
CA GLY A 172 -6.22 20.94 -0.95
C GLY A 172 -6.06 20.90 -2.47
N LYS A 173 -4.89 20.48 -3.00
CA LYS A 173 -4.64 20.44 -4.44
C LYS A 173 -5.57 19.41 -5.10
N THR A 174 -6.18 19.82 -6.20
CA THR A 174 -7.03 18.98 -7.04
C THR A 174 -6.42 18.79 -8.42
N ASN A 175 -6.38 17.54 -8.88
CA ASN A 175 -6.03 17.20 -10.25
C ASN A 175 -7.26 16.58 -10.93
N THR A 176 -7.65 17.13 -12.08
CA THR A 176 -8.75 16.61 -12.89
C THR A 176 -8.20 15.97 -14.15
N VAL A 177 -8.65 14.75 -14.45
CA VAL A 177 -8.18 13.95 -15.57
C VAL A 177 -9.37 13.37 -16.34
N HIS A 178 -9.31 13.44 -17.66
CA HIS A 178 -10.32 12.91 -18.59
C HIS A 178 -9.78 11.69 -19.33
N ALA A 179 -9.39 10.67 -18.59
CA ALA A 179 -8.79 9.45 -19.14
C ALA A 179 -9.23 8.21 -18.37
N ASP A 180 -9.16 7.06 -19.05
CA ASP A 180 -9.48 5.74 -18.50
C ASP A 180 -8.39 5.22 -17.54
N GLU A 181 -7.23 5.88 -17.45
CA GLU A 181 -6.16 5.58 -16.50
C GLU A 181 -5.59 6.89 -15.93
N VAL A 182 -5.34 6.89 -14.62
CA VAL A 182 -4.69 8.00 -13.92
C VAL A 182 -3.65 7.45 -12.95
N SER A 183 -2.48 8.08 -12.87
CA SER A 183 -1.45 7.69 -11.91
C SER A 183 -1.48 8.57 -10.68
N LEU A 184 -1.49 7.94 -9.51
CA LEU A 184 -1.11 8.58 -8.27
C LEU A 184 0.42 8.61 -8.25
N GLY A 185 1.04 9.74 -8.57
CA GLY A 185 2.51 9.91 -8.57
C GLY A 185 3.14 9.86 -7.16
N ASP A 186 4.37 10.37 -7.01
CA ASP A 186 5.08 10.50 -5.72
C ASP A 186 4.30 11.38 -4.74
N ILE A 187 3.33 10.74 -4.09
CA ILE A 187 2.45 11.36 -3.10
C ILE A 187 3.05 11.03 -1.75
N ASP A 188 3.72 12.03 -1.19
CA ASP A 188 4.23 12.03 0.18
C ASP A 188 3.08 11.82 1.17
N GLU A 189 2.86 10.56 1.54
CA GLU A 189 1.99 10.09 2.65
C GLU A 189 0.71 10.91 2.86
N GLN A 190 -0.04 11.14 1.78
CA GLN A 190 -1.26 11.96 1.84
C GLN A 190 -2.53 11.10 1.87
N ASP A 191 -3.46 11.60 2.68
CA ASP A 191 -4.87 11.26 2.59
C ASP A 191 -5.45 11.89 1.32
N PHE A 192 -6.26 11.14 0.60
CA PHE A 192 -6.83 11.55 -0.68
C PHE A 192 -8.32 11.24 -0.77
N GLU A 193 -8.97 11.92 -1.69
CA GLU A 193 -10.28 11.58 -2.23
C GLU A 193 -10.15 11.44 -3.75
N ILE A 194 -10.73 10.39 -4.32
CA ILE A 194 -10.86 10.22 -5.76
C ILE A 194 -12.33 10.14 -6.08
N LYS A 195 -12.80 11.02 -6.97
CA LYS A 195 -14.17 11.00 -7.47
C LYS A 195 -14.14 10.80 -8.98
N THR A 196 -14.80 9.76 -9.47
CA THR A 196 -15.04 9.55 -10.89
C THR A 196 -16.51 9.77 -11.20
N VAL A 197 -16.77 10.52 -12.27
CA VAL A 197 -18.10 10.77 -12.82
C VAL A 197 -18.08 10.37 -14.29
N ALA A 198 -18.91 9.39 -14.64
CA ALA A 198 -19.15 8.99 -16.01
C ALA A 198 -20.58 9.37 -16.41
N GLN A 199 -20.73 10.03 -17.56
CA GLN A 199 -22.03 10.44 -18.10
C GLN A 199 -22.26 9.81 -19.46
N TYR A 200 -23.51 9.48 -19.73
CA TYR A 200 -23.96 8.80 -20.94
C TYR A 200 -25.13 9.55 -21.57
N ASN A 201 -25.26 9.48 -22.89
CA ASN A 201 -26.36 10.10 -23.66
C ASN A 201 -27.69 9.33 -23.53
N VAL A 202 -27.63 8.05 -23.16
CA VAL A 202 -28.78 7.16 -22.98
C VAL A 202 -28.83 6.60 -21.57
N ALA A 203 -29.93 5.93 -21.24
CA ALA A 203 -30.01 5.16 -20.00
C ALA A 203 -28.97 4.02 -19.99
N ILE A 204 -28.27 3.87 -18.87
CA ILE A 204 -27.22 2.88 -18.65
C ILE A 204 -27.82 1.53 -18.25
N VAL A 205 -28.96 1.55 -17.55
CA VAL A 205 -29.70 0.38 -17.10
C VAL A 205 -31.07 0.38 -17.77
N GLU A 206 -31.45 -0.75 -18.35
CA GLU A 206 -32.71 -0.91 -19.08
C GLU A 206 -33.93 -0.58 -18.23
N GLY A 207 -34.89 0.14 -18.81
CA GLY A 207 -36.12 0.54 -18.11
C GLY A 207 -35.95 1.64 -17.06
N THR A 208 -34.80 2.32 -17.01
CA THR A 208 -34.52 3.39 -16.02
C THR A 208 -34.18 4.72 -16.69
N SER A 209 -34.13 5.80 -15.91
CA SER A 209 -33.62 7.12 -16.33
C SER A 209 -32.16 7.36 -15.95
N CYS A 210 -31.46 6.30 -15.51
CA CYS A 210 -30.10 6.37 -15.00
C CYS A 210 -29.10 6.61 -16.14
N SER A 211 -28.43 7.76 -16.18
CA SER A 211 -27.49 8.12 -17.24
C SER A 211 -26.13 8.62 -16.74
N ARG A 212 -25.91 8.53 -15.42
CA ARG A 212 -24.65 8.92 -14.78
C ARG A 212 -24.25 7.95 -13.67
N VAL A 213 -22.96 7.66 -13.58
CA VAL A 213 -22.36 6.92 -12.46
C VAL A 213 -21.39 7.84 -11.75
N GLU A 214 -21.53 7.94 -10.43
CA GLU A 214 -20.52 8.54 -9.57
C GLU A 214 -19.90 7.49 -8.68
N LYS A 215 -18.57 7.48 -8.58
CA LYS A 215 -17.84 6.69 -7.59
C LYS A 215 -16.87 7.58 -6.84
N THR A 216 -16.94 7.57 -5.52
CA THR A 216 -16.07 8.34 -4.62
C THR A 216 -15.33 7.38 -3.70
N VAL A 217 -14.03 7.60 -3.53
CA VAL A 217 -13.19 6.77 -2.67
C VAL A 217 -12.29 7.66 -1.83
N ASN A 218 -12.28 7.45 -0.52
CA ASN A 218 -11.28 8.02 0.37
C ASN A 218 -10.27 6.97 0.80
N GLY A 219 -9.01 7.37 0.84
CA GLY A 219 -7.95 6.51 1.35
C GLY A 219 -6.71 7.28 1.73
N THR A 220 -5.72 6.50 2.14
CA THR A 220 -4.39 6.97 2.51
C THR A 220 -3.35 6.18 1.72
N MET A 221 -2.39 6.88 1.13
CA MET A 221 -1.22 6.25 0.51
C MET A 221 -0.25 5.81 1.61
N ILE A 222 0.07 4.52 1.66
CA ILE A 222 0.94 3.93 2.69
C ILE A 222 2.12 3.20 2.05
N THR A 223 3.18 3.01 2.83
CA THR A 223 4.35 2.23 2.42
C THR A 223 4.01 0.75 2.33
N LEU A 224 4.45 0.13 1.23
CA LEU A 224 4.32 -1.29 0.96
C LEU A 224 5.71 -1.95 0.97
N TYR A 225 5.89 -2.93 1.86
CA TYR A 225 7.09 -3.77 1.87
C TYR A 225 6.82 -5.11 1.19
N GLU A 226 7.84 -5.68 0.54
CA GLU A 226 7.73 -7.05 0.03
C GLU A 226 7.60 -8.07 1.18
N THR A 227 8.35 -7.84 2.28
CA THR A 227 8.33 -8.68 3.48
C THR A 227 8.48 -7.84 4.75
N ASN A 228 8.16 -8.42 5.91
CA ASN A 228 8.17 -7.71 7.19
C ASN A 228 9.60 -7.22 7.53
N PRO A 229 9.82 -5.88 7.63
CA PRO A 229 11.15 -5.32 7.85
C PRO A 229 11.70 -5.63 9.24
N ASN A 230 10.85 -5.90 10.24
CA ASN A 230 11.30 -6.25 11.60
C ASN A 230 12.01 -7.61 11.66
N LYS A 231 11.99 -8.38 10.57
CA LYS A 231 12.73 -9.63 10.45
C LYS A 231 13.47 -9.78 9.12
N ALA A 232 13.28 -8.86 8.18
CA ALA A 232 14.31 -8.63 7.18
C ALA A 232 15.51 -8.16 7.99
N SER A 233 16.41 -9.09 8.32
CA SER A 233 17.77 -8.74 8.68
C SER A 233 18.15 -7.61 7.75
N VAL A 234 18.48 -6.43 8.31
CA VAL A 234 19.31 -5.46 7.62
C VAL A 234 20.31 -6.32 6.87
N LEU A 235 20.15 -6.37 5.55
CA LEU A 235 21.15 -6.98 4.69
C LEU A 235 22.28 -5.98 4.86
N TYR A 236 23.04 -6.15 5.95
CA TYR A 236 24.36 -5.64 6.11
C TYR A 236 25.04 -6.26 4.90
N ALA A 237 25.02 -5.52 3.78
CA ALA A 237 26.06 -5.64 2.79
C ALA A 237 27.33 -5.64 3.62
N ASN A 238 27.93 -6.84 3.72
CA ASN A 238 29.01 -7.14 4.65
C ASN A 238 29.91 -5.91 4.71
N THR A 239 29.92 -5.18 5.83
CA THR A 239 30.79 -4.02 5.98
C THR A 239 32.24 -4.43 5.75
N ALA A 240 32.57 -5.71 5.96
CA ALA A 240 33.82 -6.33 5.51
C ALA A 240 34.06 -6.25 3.99
N LEU A 241 33.04 -6.42 3.15
CA LEU A 241 33.16 -6.36 1.69
C LEU A 241 33.33 -4.91 1.19
N LEU A 242 32.65 -3.95 1.83
CA LEU A 242 32.84 -2.51 1.56
C LEU A 242 34.19 -2.01 2.06
N VAL A 243 34.66 -2.48 3.22
CA VAL A 243 36.01 -2.19 3.76
C VAL A 243 37.10 -2.83 2.90
N LEU A 244 36.90 -4.05 2.37
CA LEU A 244 37.83 -4.67 1.43
C LEU A 244 37.88 -3.92 0.09
N PHE A 245 36.75 -3.39 -0.39
CA PHE A 245 36.72 -2.57 -1.61
C PHE A 245 37.46 -1.24 -1.42
N THR A 246 37.31 -0.58 -0.26
CA THR A 246 38.01 0.69 0.02
C THR A 246 39.50 0.50 0.28
N ILE A 247 39.91 -0.59 0.96
CA ILE A 247 41.33 -0.94 1.15
C ILE A 247 41.97 -1.31 -0.20
N GLY A 248 41.27 -2.06 -1.06
CA GLY A 248 41.77 -2.43 -2.39
C GLY A 248 41.95 -1.23 -3.34
N VAL A 249 41.07 -0.23 -3.25
CA VAL A 249 41.21 1.03 -4.00
C VAL A 249 42.33 1.90 -3.41
N ALA A 250 42.50 1.94 -2.08
CA ALA A 250 43.59 2.69 -1.44
C ALA A 250 44.99 2.12 -1.76
N LEU A 251 45.14 0.78 -1.85
CA LEU A 251 46.40 0.15 -2.24
C LEU A 251 46.75 0.29 -3.73
N ARG A 252 45.80 0.71 -4.58
CA ARG A 252 46.03 0.98 -6.01
C ARG A 252 46.40 2.44 -6.29
N VAL A 253 46.29 3.31 -5.28
CA VAL A 253 46.51 4.77 -5.39
C VAL A 253 47.76 5.23 -4.59
N LEU A 254 48.39 4.31 -3.84
CA LEU A 254 49.76 4.42 -3.30
C LEU A 254 50.75 3.80 -4.27
#